data_AF-A0A7S0DV87-F1
#
_entry.id   AF-A0A7S0DV87-F1
#
_cell.length_a   1.000
_cell.length_b   1.000
_cell.length_c   1.000
_cell.angle_alpha   90.00
_cell.angle_beta   90.00
_cell.angle_gamma   90.00
#
_symmetry.space_group_name_H-M   'P 1'
#
loop_
_entity.id
_entity.type
_entity.pdbx_description
1 polymer ?
#
loop_
_entity_poly.entity_id
_entity_poly.type
_entity_poly.pdbx_seq_one_letter_code
_entity_poly.pdbx_strand_id
1 'polypeptide(L)'
;MYSRQAENHSQGQARVKGPPFKQASEEVERLWGIASEWQDASKIEAVREDAELAVRAKHALEACFNDISELHGKVDSLYKKAIEPDPELQTYGPAMKEKVLNLHKRYTELKEWSEKLKQNMQEIFLVAKEADEQKKRQRILEEQQMREEEEARQIREKQIEEEMKAKRLQEEEEKKQREEKEKQQYLEHARAKLLEAEERERSTVKGEVTATSSTSAA
;
A
#
# COMPACT_ATOMS: atom_id res chain seq x y z
N MET A 1 -4.52 81.09 -26.32
CA MET A 1 -5.83 80.52 -26.69
C MET A 1 -5.68 79.00 -26.77
N TYR A 2 -6.45 78.28 -25.95
CA TYR A 2 -6.97 76.88 -26.01
C TYR A 2 -6.23 75.82 -26.86
N SER A 3 -6.08 74.53 -26.52
CA SER A 3 -6.59 73.61 -25.48
C SER A 3 -5.74 72.31 -25.58
N ARG A 4 -5.17 71.76 -24.50
CA ARG A 4 -5.59 70.55 -23.73
C ARG A 4 -6.11 69.31 -24.49
N GLN A 5 -5.63 68.15 -23.98
CA GLN A 5 -6.03 66.73 -24.15
C GLN A 5 -5.11 65.96 -25.13
N ALA A 6 -4.43 64.87 -24.74
CA ALA A 6 -4.86 63.79 -23.85
C ALA A 6 -3.80 63.33 -22.83
N GLU A 7 -4.30 63.02 -21.63
CA GLU A 7 -3.65 62.22 -20.60
C GLU A 7 -3.73 60.72 -20.91
N ASN A 8 -2.86 59.98 -20.19
CA ASN A 8 -2.87 58.55 -19.93
C ASN A 8 -2.27 57.66 -21.03
N HIS A 9 -1.18 56.96 -20.69
CA HIS A 9 -1.14 55.49 -20.60
C HIS A 9 0.18 55.02 -19.93
N SER A 10 0.00 54.27 -18.82
CA SER A 10 0.80 53.10 -18.39
C SER A 10 2.30 53.34 -18.09
N GLN A 11 2.72 53.57 -16.84
CA GLN A 11 3.01 52.51 -15.85
C GLN A 11 3.02 51.09 -16.41
N GLY A 12 4.23 50.55 -16.58
CA GLY A 12 4.46 49.17 -16.99
C GLY A 12 5.94 48.94 -17.23
N GLN A 13 6.75 48.94 -16.18
CA GLN A 13 8.09 48.33 -16.25
C GLN A 13 7.91 46.87 -16.66
N ALA A 14 8.07 46.58 -17.94
CA ALA A 14 8.19 45.22 -18.42
C ALA A 14 9.45 44.64 -17.77
N ARG A 15 9.26 43.82 -16.72
CA ARG A 15 10.28 42.87 -16.26
C ARG A 15 10.63 42.02 -17.47
N VAL A 16 11.73 42.36 -18.13
CA VAL A 16 12.34 41.53 -19.16
C VAL A 16 12.70 40.22 -18.46
N LYS A 17 11.88 39.18 -18.66
CA LYS A 17 12.22 37.83 -18.22
C LYS A 17 13.57 37.51 -18.83
N GLY A 18 14.55 37.19 -17.98
CA GLY A 18 15.87 36.77 -18.45
C GLY A 18 15.77 35.55 -19.37
N PRO A 19 16.86 35.20 -20.08
CA PRO A 19 16.87 34.03 -20.95
C PRO A 19 16.33 32.80 -20.20
N PRO A 20 15.58 31.89 -20.87
CA PRO A 20 14.96 30.71 -20.24
C PRO A 20 15.96 29.86 -19.45
N PHE A 21 17.25 29.95 -19.82
CA PHE A 21 18.38 29.35 -19.13
C PHE A 21 18.54 29.73 -17.65
N LYS A 22 18.25 30.98 -17.26
CA LYS A 22 18.36 31.39 -15.85
C LYS A 22 17.24 30.78 -15.00
N GLN A 23 16.03 30.74 -15.53
CA GLN A 23 14.91 30.08 -14.85
C GLN A 23 15.15 28.58 -14.74
N ALA A 24 15.62 27.94 -15.81
CA ALA A 24 15.99 26.53 -15.78
C ALA A 24 17.14 26.24 -14.80
N SER A 25 18.16 27.11 -14.72
CA SER A 25 19.28 26.97 -13.79
C SER A 25 18.85 27.09 -12.33
N GLU A 26 18.01 28.08 -12.00
CA GLU A 26 17.47 28.27 -10.65
C GLU A 26 16.58 27.09 -10.24
N GLU A 27 15.82 26.54 -11.18
CA GLU A 27 14.94 25.40 -10.95
C GLU A 27 15.74 24.10 -10.77
N VAL A 28 16.82 23.90 -11.53
CA VAL A 28 17.76 22.76 -11.38
C VAL A 28 18.52 22.82 -10.06
N GLU A 29 19.01 23.99 -9.62
CA GLU A 29 19.67 24.14 -8.32
C GLU A 29 18.71 23.82 -7.16
N ARG A 30 17.46 24.27 -7.27
CA ARG A 30 16.42 23.93 -6.29
C ARG A 30 16.15 22.43 -6.22
N LEU A 31 16.10 21.77 -7.38
CA LEU A 31 15.88 20.31 -7.47
C LEU A 31 17.05 19.51 -6.90
N TRP A 32 18.28 19.99 -7.06
CA TRP A 32 19.47 19.36 -6.48
C TRP A 32 19.46 19.45 -4.95
N GLY A 33 19.02 20.59 -4.39
CA GLY A 33 18.85 20.75 -2.95
C GLY A 33 17.85 19.74 -2.37
N ILE A 34 16.74 19.53 -3.07
CA ILE A 34 15.71 18.55 -2.67
C ILE A 34 16.25 17.13 -2.73
N ALA A 35 17.01 16.74 -3.77
CA ALA A 35 17.60 15.41 -3.89
C ALA A 35 18.54 15.01 -2.73
N SER A 36 19.10 15.99 -2.01
CA SER A 36 19.94 15.75 -0.82
C SER A 36 19.14 15.39 0.44
N GLU A 37 17.84 15.72 0.49
CA GLU A 37 16.95 15.43 1.61
C GLU A 37 16.25 14.06 1.50
N TRP A 38 16.51 13.30 0.42
CA TRP A 38 15.86 12.01 0.12
C TRP A 38 16.34 10.85 1.01
N GLN A 39 17.14 11.12 2.04
CA GLN A 39 17.61 10.10 2.99
C GLN A 39 16.60 9.79 4.11
N ASP A 40 15.55 10.60 4.33
CA ASP A 40 14.57 10.39 5.39
C ASP A 40 13.18 10.02 4.85
N ALA A 41 12.86 8.71 4.89
CA ALA A 41 11.67 8.09 4.32
C ALA A 41 10.35 8.31 5.12
N SER A 42 10.25 9.34 5.97
CA SER A 42 9.14 9.47 6.94
C SER A 42 8.06 10.50 6.59
N LYS A 43 7.97 11.02 5.35
CA LYS A 43 6.96 12.03 4.97
C LYS A 43 6.19 11.64 3.70
N ILE A 44 5.10 10.91 3.88
CA ILE A 44 4.23 10.42 2.79
C ILE A 44 3.52 11.56 2.04
N GLU A 45 3.34 12.74 2.66
CA GLU A 45 2.86 13.95 1.96
C GLU A 45 3.95 14.67 1.15
N ALA A 46 5.21 14.63 1.60
CA ALA A 46 6.34 15.13 0.83
C ALA A 46 6.49 14.34 -0.48
N VAL A 47 6.36 13.01 -0.44
CA VAL A 47 6.43 12.13 -1.62
C VAL A 47 5.43 12.50 -2.73
N ARG A 48 4.26 13.06 -2.40
CA ARG A 48 3.25 13.45 -3.40
C ARG A 48 3.56 14.81 -4.04
N GLU A 49 3.95 15.81 -3.24
CA GLU A 49 4.42 17.10 -3.76
C GLU A 49 5.74 16.93 -4.53
N ASP A 50 6.61 16.03 -4.07
CA ASP A 50 7.88 15.66 -4.69
C ASP A 50 7.69 14.96 -6.03
N ALA A 51 6.65 14.13 -6.18
CA ALA A 51 6.31 13.50 -7.46
C ALA A 51 5.83 14.53 -8.50
N GLU A 52 4.95 15.46 -8.11
CA GLU A 52 4.51 16.54 -9.00
C GLU A 52 5.66 17.50 -9.34
N LEU A 53 6.58 17.73 -8.40
CA LEU A 53 7.77 18.53 -8.61
C LEU A 53 8.78 17.82 -9.52
N ALA A 54 8.95 16.50 -9.38
CA ALA A 54 9.79 15.67 -10.26
C ALA A 54 9.23 15.62 -11.69
N VAL A 55 7.91 15.57 -11.86
CA VAL A 55 7.27 15.65 -13.19
C VAL A 55 7.47 17.04 -13.81
N ARG A 56 7.32 18.11 -13.03
CA ARG A 56 7.60 19.48 -13.50
C ARG A 56 9.05 19.67 -13.90
N ALA A 57 9.98 19.19 -13.07
CA ALA A 57 11.41 19.16 -13.33
C ALA A 57 11.76 18.43 -14.63
N LYS A 58 11.16 17.25 -14.83
CA LYS A 58 11.31 16.46 -16.04
C LYS A 58 10.92 17.26 -17.28
N HIS A 59 9.75 17.91 -17.26
CA HIS A 59 9.30 18.71 -18.39
C HIS A 59 10.19 19.94 -18.64
N ALA A 60 10.68 20.60 -17.59
CA ALA A 60 11.64 21.70 -17.72
C ALA A 60 12.97 21.24 -18.35
N LEU A 61 13.48 20.07 -17.92
CA LEU A 61 14.68 19.47 -18.48
C LEU A 61 14.48 19.02 -19.94
N GLU A 62 13.33 18.43 -20.27
CA GLU A 62 12.97 18.06 -21.65
C GLU A 62 12.96 19.29 -22.57
N ALA A 63 12.41 20.41 -22.11
CA ALA A 63 12.46 21.68 -22.85
C ALA A 63 13.91 22.16 -23.05
N CYS A 64 14.74 22.11 -22.01
CA CYS A 64 16.15 22.48 -22.10
C CYS A 64 16.92 21.60 -23.11
N PHE A 65 16.64 20.29 -23.16
CA PHE A 65 17.29 19.38 -24.12
C PHE A 65 16.89 19.71 -25.57
N ASN A 66 15.65 20.11 -25.81
CA ASN A 66 15.20 20.57 -27.11
C ASN A 66 15.91 21.87 -27.52
N ASP A 67 16.01 22.84 -26.59
CA ASP A 67 16.70 24.10 -26.82
C ASP A 67 18.19 23.89 -27.14
N ILE A 68 18.87 23.02 -26.39
CA ILE A 68 20.27 22.66 -26.65
C ILE A 68 20.43 22.03 -28.04
N SER A 69 19.50 21.15 -28.43
CA SER A 69 19.52 20.50 -29.74
C SER A 69 19.33 21.50 -30.89
N GLU A 70 18.39 22.45 -30.73
CA GLU A 70 18.15 23.50 -31.72
C GLU A 70 19.36 24.45 -31.84
N LEU A 71 19.90 24.91 -30.71
CA LEU A 71 21.05 25.79 -30.66
C LEU A 71 22.30 25.11 -31.23
N HIS A 72 22.51 23.81 -30.95
CA HIS A 72 23.57 23.04 -31.56
C HIS A 72 23.44 23.03 -33.09
N GLY A 73 22.24 22.88 -33.65
CA GLY A 73 22.01 22.96 -35.09
C GLY A 73 22.40 24.32 -35.69
N LYS A 74 22.10 25.42 -34.99
CA LYS A 74 22.52 26.77 -35.40
C LYS A 74 24.04 26.93 -35.33
N VAL A 75 24.67 26.46 -34.26
CA VAL A 75 26.13 26.52 -34.10
C VAL A 75 26.85 25.65 -35.12
N ASP A 76 26.30 24.49 -35.48
CA ASP A 76 26.85 23.61 -36.52
C ASP A 76 26.81 24.27 -37.91
N SER A 77 25.75 25.04 -38.21
CA SER A 77 25.68 25.86 -39.42
C SER A 77 26.76 26.95 -39.46
N LEU A 78 26.99 27.63 -38.33
CA LEU A 78 28.07 28.62 -38.21
C LEU A 78 29.44 27.97 -38.36
N TYR A 79 29.63 26.80 -37.75
CA TYR A 79 30.88 26.03 -37.84
C TYR A 79 31.21 25.68 -39.29
N LYS A 80 30.25 25.14 -40.05
CA LYS A 80 30.44 24.83 -41.49
C LYS A 80 30.91 26.05 -42.30
N LYS A 81 30.30 27.21 -42.05
CA LYS A 81 30.70 28.49 -42.66
C LYS A 81 32.10 28.97 -42.23
N ALA A 82 32.50 28.67 -40.98
CA ALA A 82 33.81 29.05 -40.45
C ALA A 82 34.94 28.17 -40.96
N ILE A 83 34.67 26.89 -41.24
CA ILE A 83 35.66 25.95 -41.79
C ILE A 83 35.68 25.90 -43.31
N GLU A 84 34.92 26.75 -44.00
CA GLU A 84 34.85 26.79 -45.45
C GLU A 84 36.27 26.88 -46.06
N PRO A 85 36.70 25.84 -46.80
CA PRO A 85 38.03 25.79 -47.40
C PRO A 85 38.16 26.79 -48.56
N ASP A 86 37.07 27.14 -49.24
CA ASP A 86 37.09 28.12 -50.31
C ASP A 86 37.24 29.56 -49.76
N PRO A 87 38.33 30.28 -50.08
CA PRO A 87 38.54 31.65 -49.63
C PRO A 87 37.46 32.62 -50.11
N GLU A 88 36.82 32.37 -51.26
CA GLU A 88 35.78 33.25 -51.82
C GLU A 88 34.43 33.09 -51.09
N LEU A 89 34.22 31.92 -50.48
CA LEU A 89 33.00 31.60 -49.71
C LEU A 89 33.18 31.77 -48.20
N GLN A 90 34.40 32.11 -47.75
CA GLN A 90 34.67 32.34 -46.33
C GLN A 90 33.87 33.51 -45.79
N THR A 91 33.02 33.21 -44.82
CA THR A 91 32.08 34.19 -44.25
C THR A 91 32.65 34.95 -43.06
N TYR A 92 33.73 34.45 -42.44
CA TYR A 92 34.26 34.96 -41.17
C TYR A 92 35.77 35.22 -41.24
N GLY A 93 36.19 36.39 -40.76
CA GLY A 93 37.61 36.68 -40.55
C GLY A 93 38.24 35.84 -39.42
N PRO A 94 39.58 35.80 -39.30
CA PRO A 94 40.31 34.88 -38.41
C PRO A 94 39.83 34.90 -36.95
N ALA A 95 39.64 36.09 -36.37
CA ALA A 95 39.20 36.24 -34.98
C ALA A 95 37.75 35.75 -34.74
N MET A 96 36.89 35.83 -35.75
CA MET A 96 35.51 35.32 -35.64
C MET A 96 35.46 33.82 -35.90
N LYS A 97 36.27 33.32 -36.85
CA LYS A 97 36.46 31.89 -37.10
C LYS A 97 36.85 31.15 -35.83
N GLU A 98 37.85 31.62 -35.10
CA GLU A 98 38.27 31.01 -33.83
C GLU A 98 37.15 31.00 -32.77
N LYS A 99 36.36 32.08 -32.67
CA LYS A 99 35.20 32.14 -31.75
C LYS A 99 34.14 31.10 -32.11
N VAL A 100 33.84 30.94 -33.40
CA VAL A 100 32.85 29.96 -33.87
C VAL A 100 33.35 28.54 -33.64
N LEU A 101 34.63 28.26 -33.89
CA LEU A 101 35.25 26.95 -33.61
C LEU A 101 35.17 26.61 -32.11
N ASN A 102 35.52 27.56 -31.23
CA ASN A 102 35.43 27.37 -29.79
C ASN A 102 33.97 27.21 -29.31
N LEU A 103 33.04 27.95 -29.90
CA LEU A 103 31.62 27.83 -29.59
C LEU A 103 31.08 26.45 -29.98
N HIS A 104 31.45 25.95 -31.17
CA HIS A 104 31.07 24.62 -31.64
C HIS A 104 31.56 23.53 -30.69
N LYS A 105 32.84 23.54 -30.32
CA LYS A 105 33.40 22.59 -29.35
C LYS A 105 32.61 22.55 -28.04
N ARG A 106 32.32 23.73 -27.46
CA ARG A 106 31.55 23.82 -26.20
C ARG A 106 30.11 23.30 -26.36
N TYR A 107 29.47 23.57 -27.49
CA TYR A 107 28.12 23.07 -27.75
C TYR A 107 28.08 21.57 -28.00
N THR A 108 29.12 21.00 -28.62
CA THR A 108 29.25 19.55 -28.77
C THR A 108 29.37 18.88 -27.40
N GLU A 109 30.24 19.38 -26.53
CA GLU A 109 30.36 18.89 -25.14
C GLU A 109 29.02 19.02 -24.39
N LEU A 110 28.37 20.18 -24.47
CA LEU A 110 27.06 20.41 -23.83
C LEU A 110 25.99 19.44 -24.34
N LYS A 111 25.97 19.16 -25.65
CA LYS A 111 25.04 18.20 -26.24
C LYS A 111 25.29 16.78 -25.72
N GLU A 112 26.54 16.33 -25.67
CA GLU A 112 26.88 15.03 -25.09
C GLU A 112 26.45 14.91 -23.61
N TRP A 113 26.67 15.95 -22.82
CA TRP A 113 26.21 16.01 -21.43
C TRP A 113 24.69 15.96 -21.33
N SER A 114 23.98 16.68 -22.20
CA SER A 114 22.52 16.68 -22.22
C SER A 114 21.93 15.31 -22.56
N GLU A 115 22.51 14.58 -23.51
CA GLU A 115 22.08 13.21 -23.84
C GLU A 115 22.35 12.23 -22.70
N LYS A 116 23.50 12.32 -22.03
CA LYS A 116 23.78 11.52 -20.82
C LYS A 116 22.77 11.80 -19.71
N LEU A 117 22.47 13.08 -19.47
CA LEU A 117 21.48 13.44 -18.44
C LEU A 117 20.09 12.93 -18.79
N LYS A 118 19.70 13.00 -20.07
CA LYS A 118 18.44 12.46 -20.58
C LYS A 118 18.34 10.94 -20.38
N GLN A 119 19.42 10.21 -20.65
CA GLN A 119 19.50 8.76 -20.39
C GLN A 119 19.34 8.44 -18.89
N ASN A 120 20.13 9.09 -18.03
CA ASN A 120 20.05 8.90 -16.58
C ASN A 120 18.64 9.20 -16.05
N MET A 121 18.00 10.26 -16.56
CA MET A 121 16.64 10.62 -16.18
C MET A 121 15.64 9.51 -16.56
N GLN A 122 15.76 8.95 -17.76
CA GLN A 122 14.91 7.82 -18.19
C GLN A 122 15.07 6.60 -17.29
N GLU A 123 16.31 6.26 -16.90
CA GLU A 123 16.59 5.15 -15.97
C GLU A 123 15.95 5.37 -14.59
N ILE A 124 16.10 6.58 -14.02
CA ILE A 124 15.48 6.93 -12.72
C ILE A 124 13.96 6.76 -12.77
N PHE A 125 13.30 7.25 -13.81
CA PHE A 125 11.85 7.11 -13.95
C PHE A 125 11.40 5.67 -14.20
N LEU A 126 12.22 4.86 -14.89
CA LEU A 126 11.95 3.43 -15.07
C LEU A 126 11.99 2.68 -13.74
N VAL A 127 13.05 2.89 -12.96
CA VAL A 127 13.23 2.28 -11.64
C VAL A 127 12.13 2.70 -10.68
N ALA A 128 11.76 3.99 -10.67
CA ALA A 128 10.65 4.49 -9.85
C ALA A 128 9.32 3.82 -10.21
N LYS A 129 9.03 3.66 -11.51
CA LYS A 129 7.82 2.96 -11.98
C LYS A 129 7.82 1.49 -11.56
N GLU A 130 8.94 0.81 -11.69
CA GLU A 130 9.05 -0.60 -11.28
C GLU A 130 8.85 -0.77 -9.76
N ALA A 131 9.43 0.12 -8.95
CA ALA A 131 9.23 0.12 -7.50
C ALA A 131 7.75 0.33 -7.11
N ASP A 132 7.04 1.22 -7.82
CA ASP A 132 5.61 1.43 -7.61
C ASP A 132 4.76 0.22 -8.01
N GLU A 133 5.11 -0.45 -9.12
CA GLU A 133 4.46 -1.69 -9.52
C GLU A 133 4.70 -2.82 -8.51
N GLN A 134 5.92 -2.94 -7.98
CA GLN A 134 6.23 -3.91 -6.93
C GLN A 134 5.43 -3.65 -5.65
N LYS A 135 5.33 -2.39 -5.20
CA LYS A 135 4.48 -2.01 -4.06
C LYS A 135 3.02 -2.39 -4.27
N LYS A 136 2.48 -2.19 -5.47
CA LYS A 136 1.11 -2.60 -5.82
C LYS A 136 0.94 -4.12 -5.75
N ARG A 137 1.88 -4.87 -6.30
CA ARG A 137 1.87 -6.35 -6.25
C ARG A 137 1.94 -6.85 -4.81
N GLN A 138 2.79 -6.24 -3.99
CA GLN A 138 2.93 -6.59 -2.57
C GLN A 138 1.64 -6.34 -1.79
N ARG A 139 0.98 -5.18 -2.00
CA ARG A 139 -0.32 -4.89 -1.37
C ARG A 139 -1.39 -5.92 -1.74
N ILE A 140 -1.44 -6.34 -3.00
CA ILE A 140 -2.40 -7.36 -3.45
C ILE A 140 -2.12 -8.70 -2.76
N LEU A 141 -0.85 -9.08 -2.65
CA LEU A 141 -0.45 -10.30 -1.96
C LEU A 141 -0.83 -10.28 -0.47
N GLU A 142 -0.56 -9.17 0.21
CA GLU A 142 -0.92 -8.96 1.62
C GLU A 142 -2.44 -9.01 1.82
N GLU A 143 -3.21 -8.38 0.93
CA GLU A 143 -4.67 -8.43 0.99
C GLU A 143 -5.22 -9.86 0.79
N GLN A 144 -4.62 -10.64 -0.12
CA GLN A 144 -4.97 -12.05 -0.32
C GLN A 144 -4.66 -12.88 0.92
N GLN A 145 -3.49 -12.73 1.52
CA GLN A 145 -3.11 -13.43 2.75
C GLN A 145 -4.05 -13.10 3.92
N MET A 146 -4.45 -11.84 4.06
CA MET A 146 -5.42 -11.42 5.08
C MET A 146 -6.78 -12.09 4.89
N ARG A 147 -7.26 -12.19 3.64
CA ARG A 147 -8.52 -12.90 3.33
C ARG A 147 -8.43 -14.39 3.63
N GLU A 148 -7.34 -15.04 3.22
CA GLU A 148 -7.11 -16.46 3.51
C GLU A 148 -7.02 -16.73 5.02
N GLU A 149 -6.36 -15.85 5.78
CA GLU A 149 -6.29 -15.95 7.23
C GLU A 149 -7.67 -15.76 7.88
N GLU A 150 -8.47 -14.80 7.39
CA GLU A 150 -9.83 -14.56 7.88
C GLU A 150 -10.76 -15.75 7.59
N GLU A 151 -10.70 -16.33 6.38
CA GLU A 151 -11.44 -17.54 6.03
C GLU A 151 -11.02 -18.73 6.91
N ALA A 152 -9.72 -18.91 7.14
CA ALA A 152 -9.21 -19.96 8.02
C ALA A 152 -9.68 -19.77 9.47
N ARG A 153 -9.74 -18.53 9.97
CA ARG A 153 -10.29 -18.22 11.30
C ARG A 153 -11.77 -18.57 11.37
N GLN A 154 -12.58 -18.18 10.39
CA GLN A 154 -14.00 -18.50 10.36
C GLN A 154 -14.26 -20.01 10.34
N ILE A 155 -13.45 -20.78 9.61
CA ILE A 155 -13.55 -22.24 9.60
C ILE A 155 -13.24 -22.81 10.99
N ARG A 156 -12.17 -22.34 11.64
CA ARG A 156 -11.82 -22.78 13.01
C ARG A 156 -12.89 -22.42 14.03
N GLU A 157 -13.48 -21.23 13.95
CA GLU A 157 -14.57 -20.81 14.82
C GLU A 157 -15.81 -21.71 14.65
N LYS A 158 -16.18 -22.05 13.42
CA LYS A 158 -17.28 -23.00 13.15
C LYS A 158 -17.00 -24.38 13.72
N GLN A 159 -15.77 -24.88 13.55
CA GLN A 159 -15.37 -26.17 14.14
C GLN A 159 -15.48 -26.17 15.66
N ILE A 160 -15.02 -25.10 16.33
CA ILE A 160 -15.15 -24.95 17.79
C ILE A 160 -16.64 -24.88 18.20
N GLU A 161 -17.47 -24.16 17.45
CA GLU A 161 -18.91 -24.07 17.73
C GLU A 161 -19.60 -25.44 17.59
N GLU A 162 -19.27 -26.20 16.55
CA GLU A 162 -19.77 -27.56 16.34
C GLU A 162 -19.32 -28.52 17.44
N GLU A 163 -18.05 -28.48 17.85
CA GLU A 163 -17.54 -29.27 18.98
C GLU A 163 -18.25 -28.92 20.30
N MET A 164 -18.50 -27.64 20.56
CA MET A 164 -19.24 -27.19 21.74
C MET A 164 -20.70 -27.65 21.73
N LYS A 165 -21.36 -27.63 20.55
CA LYS A 165 -22.71 -28.19 20.39
C LYS A 165 -22.73 -29.69 20.62
N ALA A 166 -21.76 -30.42 20.08
CA ALA A 166 -21.63 -31.87 20.27
C ALA A 166 -21.43 -32.23 21.75
N LYS A 167 -20.56 -31.49 22.47
CA LYS A 167 -20.38 -31.67 23.93
C LYS A 167 -21.65 -31.43 24.72
N ARG A 168 -22.41 -30.37 24.40
CA ARG A 168 -23.69 -30.09 25.08
C ARG A 168 -24.72 -31.19 24.85
N LEU A 169 -24.79 -31.74 23.63
CA LEU A 169 -25.68 -32.86 23.33
C LEU A 169 -25.28 -34.12 24.10
N GLN A 170 -23.98 -34.42 24.19
CA GLN A 170 -23.48 -35.53 25.00
C GLN A 170 -23.79 -35.34 26.50
N GLU A 171 -23.57 -34.15 27.05
CA GLU A 171 -23.92 -33.84 28.45
C GLU A 171 -25.41 -33.99 28.72
N GLU A 172 -26.28 -33.58 27.79
CA GLU A 172 -27.74 -33.75 27.92
C GLU A 172 -28.16 -35.22 27.86
N GLU A 173 -27.57 -36.01 26.96
CA GLU A 173 -27.81 -37.46 26.88
C GLU A 173 -27.33 -38.20 28.13
N GLU A 174 -26.12 -37.88 28.61
CA GLU A 174 -25.60 -38.44 29.87
C GLU A 174 -26.50 -38.08 31.06
N LYS A 175 -27.00 -36.84 31.11
CA LYS A 175 -27.92 -36.40 32.16
C LYS A 175 -29.24 -37.18 32.10
N LYS A 176 -29.83 -37.36 30.92
CA LYS A 176 -31.05 -38.17 30.74
C LYS A 176 -30.84 -39.61 31.18
N GLN A 177 -29.70 -40.22 30.82
CA GLN A 177 -29.38 -41.59 31.25
C GLN A 177 -29.20 -41.70 32.78
N ARG A 178 -28.63 -40.68 33.44
CA ARG A 178 -28.52 -40.65 34.91
C ARG A 178 -29.89 -40.53 35.57
N GLU A 179 -30.74 -39.62 35.10
CA GLU A 179 -32.12 -39.45 35.60
C GLU A 179 -32.96 -40.72 35.41
N GLU A 180 -32.81 -41.41 34.27
CA GLU A 180 -33.50 -42.68 34.02
C GLU A 180 -33.02 -43.81 34.95
N LYS A 181 -31.70 -43.92 35.17
CA LYS A 181 -31.12 -44.89 36.12
C LYS A 181 -31.58 -44.63 37.55
N GLU A 182 -31.60 -43.38 38.00
CA GLU A 182 -32.13 -43.03 39.32
C GLU A 182 -33.60 -43.42 39.45
N LYS A 183 -34.43 -43.12 38.44
CA LYS A 183 -35.84 -43.51 38.43
C LYS A 183 -36.03 -45.02 38.51
N GLN A 184 -35.22 -45.80 37.78
CA GLN A 184 -35.25 -47.26 37.86
C GLN A 184 -34.89 -47.76 39.26
N GLN A 185 -33.83 -47.23 39.88
CA GLN A 185 -33.44 -47.57 41.25
C GLN A 185 -34.55 -47.23 42.26
N TYR A 186 -35.21 -46.09 42.12
CA TYR A 186 -36.36 -45.73 42.96
C TYR A 186 -37.52 -46.73 42.80
N LEU A 187 -37.84 -47.14 41.57
CA LEU A 187 -38.88 -48.12 41.30
C LEU A 187 -38.53 -49.51 41.84
N GLU A 188 -37.28 -49.95 41.70
CA GLU A 188 -36.80 -51.21 42.26
C GLU A 188 -36.85 -51.20 43.79
N HIS A 189 -36.39 -50.12 44.42
CA HIS A 189 -36.46 -49.97 45.87
C HIS A 189 -37.92 -49.95 46.38
N ALA A 190 -38.84 -49.31 45.65
CA ALA A 190 -40.27 -49.35 45.98
C ALA A 190 -40.85 -50.77 45.85
N ARG A 191 -40.49 -51.52 44.81
CA ARG A 191 -40.88 -52.94 44.64
C ARG A 191 -40.31 -53.82 45.76
N ALA A 192 -39.06 -53.62 46.14
CA ALA A 192 -38.44 -54.35 47.24
C ALA A 192 -39.16 -54.10 48.57
N LYS A 193 -39.55 -52.84 48.86
CA LYS A 193 -40.35 -52.52 50.04
C LYS A 193 -41.73 -53.17 50.05
N LEU A 194 -42.40 -53.24 48.89
CA LEU A 194 -43.68 -53.92 48.77
C LEU A 194 -43.54 -55.43 49.01
N LEU A 195 -42.49 -56.05 48.47
CA LEU A 195 -42.19 -57.46 48.73
C LEU A 195 -41.87 -57.72 50.21
N GLU A 196 -41.08 -56.86 50.86
CA GLU A 196 -40.77 -56.97 52.29
C GLU A 196 -42.03 -56.80 53.16
N ALA A 197 -42.96 -55.91 52.76
CA ALA A 197 -44.25 -55.76 53.42
C ALA A 197 -45.14 -57.01 53.24
N GLU A 198 -45.20 -57.58 52.03
CA GLU A 198 -45.94 -58.81 51.75
C GLU A 198 -45.35 -60.02 52.52
N GLU A 199 -44.02 -60.11 52.63
CA GLU A 199 -43.34 -61.14 53.42
C GLU A 199 -43.61 -60.97 54.92
N ARG A 200 -43.62 -59.73 55.43
CA ARG A 200 -44.02 -59.45 56.82
C ARG A 200 -45.46 -59.87 57.08
N GLU A 201 -46.40 -59.55 56.19
CA GLU A 201 -47.80 -59.98 56.30
C GLU A 201 -47.96 -61.51 56.24
N ARG A 202 -47.22 -62.20 55.36
CA ARG A 202 -47.20 -63.67 55.33
C ARG A 202 -46.60 -64.28 56.60
N SER A 203 -45.67 -63.58 57.27
CA SER A 203 -45.07 -64.03 58.53
C SER A 203 -45.97 -63.80 59.75
N THR A 204 -46.74 -62.71 59.79
CA THR A 204 -47.71 -62.44 60.87
C THR A 204 -48.91 -63.39 60.80
N VAL A 205 -49.38 -63.75 59.60
CA VAL A 205 -50.42 -64.78 59.41
C VAL A 205 -49.96 -66.18 59.85
N LYS A 206 -48.66 -66.51 59.78
CA LYS A 206 -48.10 -67.74 60.36
C LYS A 206 -47.92 -67.69 61.88
N GLY A 207 -47.71 -66.50 62.45
CA GLY A 207 -47.63 -66.28 63.90
C GLY A 207 -48.98 -66.34 64.61
N GLU A 208 -50.08 -66.01 63.93
CA GLU A 208 -51.42 -66.00 64.52
C GLU A 208 -52.07 -67.40 64.64
N VAL A 209 -51.65 -68.36 63.80
CA VAL A 209 -52.15 -69.75 63.85
C VAL A 209 -51.48 -70.59 64.95
N THR A 210 -50.41 -70.10 65.59
CA THR A 210 -49.71 -70.81 66.67
C THR A 210 -49.94 -70.25 68.08
N ALA A 211 -50.59 -69.08 68.23
CA ALA A 211 -50.78 -68.43 69.53
C ALA A 211 -52.16 -68.68 70.19
N THR A 212 -53.08 -69.42 69.57
CA THR A 212 -54.44 -69.67 70.11
C THR A 212 -54.71 -71.12 70.55
N SER A 213 -53.68 -71.96 70.70
CA SER A 213 -53.83 -73.35 71.17
C SER A 213 -53.08 -73.67 72.47
N SER A 214 -53.28 -72.87 73.52
CA SER A 214 -53.04 -73.31 74.91
C SER A 214 -53.62 -72.30 75.88
N THR A 215 -54.79 -72.58 76.46
CA THR A 215 -54.97 -72.70 77.92
C THR A 215 -56.35 -73.32 78.16
N SER A 216 -56.32 -74.62 78.43
CA SER A 216 -57.39 -75.42 79.02
C SER A 216 -57.19 -75.42 80.54
N ALA A 217 -58.30 -75.53 81.27
CA ALA A 217 -58.45 -76.04 82.63
C ALA A 217 -57.91 -75.21 83.81
N ALA A 218 -58.83 -74.57 84.53
CA ALA A 218 -59.13 -74.84 85.94
C ALA A 218 -60.43 -74.12 86.35
#